data_AF-A0A415E0V5-F1
#
_entry.id   AF-A0A415E0V5-F1
#
_cell.length_a   1.000
_cell.length_b   1.000
_cell.length_c   1.000
_cell.angle_alpha   90.00
_cell.angle_beta   90.00
_cell.angle_gamma   90.00
#
_symmetry.space_group_name_H-M   'P 1'
#
loop_
_entity.id
_entity.type
_entity.pdbx_description
1 polymer ?
#
loop_
_entity_poly.entity_id
_entity_poly.type
_entity_poly.pdbx_seq_one_letter_code
_entity_poly.pdbx_strand_id
1 'polypeptide(L)'
;MIINLTKDTFQKEVLESDVPVLVDFWAPWCGHCINLAPTIDQIAEEYDGKVKVCKLNTDDEQEIALQYGIMSLPTVAKFENGEIKAKTMGALPKAALIAQLGL
;
A
#
# COMPACT_ATOMS: atom_id res chain seq x y z
N MET A 1 7.12 -7.91 7.57
CA MET A 1 7.96 -8.06 6.34
C MET A 1 7.33 -7.26 5.20
N ILE A 2 8.11 -6.57 4.35
CA ILE A 2 7.58 -5.78 3.22
C ILE A 2 7.84 -6.52 1.90
N ILE A 3 6.79 -6.69 1.10
CA ILE A 3 6.85 -7.38 -0.19
C ILE A 3 6.71 -6.35 -1.32
N ASN A 4 7.62 -6.38 -2.30
CA ASN A 4 7.45 -5.62 -3.54
C ASN A 4 6.56 -6.42 -4.48
N LEU A 5 5.44 -5.83 -4.87
CA LEU A 5 4.45 -6.46 -5.73
C LEU A 5 4.84 -6.28 -7.19
N THR A 6 4.55 -7.34 -7.93
CA THR A 6 4.56 -7.40 -9.39
C THR A 6 3.19 -7.89 -9.86
N LYS A 7 2.92 -7.82 -11.16
CA LYS A 7 1.75 -8.43 -11.78
C LYS A 7 1.49 -9.88 -11.35
N ASP A 8 2.54 -10.69 -11.30
CA ASP A 8 2.43 -12.11 -10.97
C ASP A 8 2.16 -12.38 -9.49
N THR A 9 2.57 -11.47 -8.61
CA THR A 9 2.45 -11.64 -7.15
C THR A 9 1.23 -10.94 -6.57
N PHE A 10 0.67 -9.95 -7.27
CA PHE A 10 -0.45 -9.14 -6.77
C PHE A 10 -1.67 -9.99 -6.36
N GLN A 11 -2.06 -10.96 -7.20
CA GLN A 11 -3.20 -11.81 -6.92
C GLN A 11 -3.01 -12.58 -5.60
N LYS A 12 -1.90 -13.32 -5.49
CA LYS A 12 -1.63 -14.15 -4.31
C LYS A 12 -1.41 -13.31 -3.05
N GLU A 13 -0.64 -12.24 -3.16
CA GLU A 13 -0.18 -11.49 -1.99
C GLU A 13 -1.22 -10.50 -1.47
N VAL A 14 -2.09 -9.98 -2.35
CA VAL A 14 -3.09 -8.95 -2.03
C VAL A 14 -4.51 -9.53 -2.06
N LEU A 15 -4.91 -10.15 -3.18
CA LEU A 15 -6.31 -10.52 -3.39
C LEU A 15 -6.71 -11.80 -2.64
N GLU A 16 -5.79 -12.74 -2.54
CA GLU A 16 -5.98 -14.04 -1.88
C GLU A 16 -5.40 -14.06 -0.45
N SER A 17 -5.07 -12.90 0.10
CA SER A 17 -4.51 -12.80 1.45
C SER A 17 -5.57 -13.07 2.52
N ASP A 18 -5.24 -13.95 3.47
CA ASP A 18 -6.08 -14.25 4.65
C ASP A 18 -6.12 -13.11 5.69
N VAL A 19 -5.19 -12.16 5.58
CA VAL A 19 -5.11 -10.97 6.44
C VAL A 19 -5.27 -9.70 5.61
N PRO A 20 -5.74 -8.59 6.20
CA PRO A 20 -5.75 -7.28 5.55
C PRO A 20 -4.38 -6.93 4.96
N VAL A 21 -4.37 -6.29 3.79
CA VAL A 21 -3.15 -5.92 3.07
C VAL A 21 -3.12 -4.43 2.82
N LEU A 22 -2.05 -3.76 3.25
CA LEU A 22 -1.74 -2.39 2.85
C LEU A 22 -0.85 -2.43 1.62
N VAL A 23 -1.26 -1.75 0.56
CA VAL A 23 -0.44 -1.53 -0.63
C VAL A 23 -0.07 -0.06 -0.69
N ASP A 24 1.23 0.22 -0.52
CA ASP A 24 1.83 1.53 -0.76
C ASP A 24 2.21 1.65 -2.24
N PHE A 25 1.45 2.48 -2.96
CA PHE A 25 1.70 2.83 -4.35
C PHE A 25 2.70 3.98 -4.38
N TRP A 26 3.87 3.72 -4.95
CA TRP A 26 5.00 4.64 -4.94
C TRP A 26 5.71 4.69 -6.29
N ALA A 27 6.64 5.64 -6.43
CA ALA A 27 7.56 5.73 -7.56
C ALA A 27 8.92 6.31 -7.09
N PRO A 28 10.06 5.98 -7.73
CA PRO A 28 11.39 6.39 -7.26
C PRO A 28 11.64 7.89 -7.34
N TRP A 29 10.96 8.60 -8.24
CA TRP A 29 11.04 10.05 -8.41
C TRP A 29 10.09 10.82 -7.47
N CYS A 30 9.23 10.13 -6.74
CA CYS A 30 8.24 10.74 -5.86
C CYS A 30 8.86 11.07 -4.49
N GLY A 31 9.32 12.32 -4.32
CA GLY A 31 9.91 12.79 -3.05
C GLY A 31 8.98 12.63 -1.83
N HIS A 32 7.67 12.80 -2.02
CA HIS A 32 6.67 12.55 -0.96
C HIS A 32 6.59 11.08 -0.56
N CYS A 33 6.79 10.16 -1.50
CA CYS A 33 6.80 8.72 -1.26
C CYS A 33 8.03 8.32 -0.43
N ILE A 34 9.20 8.88 -0.74
CA ILE A 34 10.43 8.67 0.05
C ILE A 34 10.24 9.09 1.51
N ASN A 35 9.57 10.21 1.74
CA ASN A 35 9.27 10.68 3.10
C ASN A 35 8.22 9.82 3.82
N LEU A 36 7.31 9.19 3.08
CA LEU A 36 6.27 8.31 3.64
C LEU A 36 6.83 6.92 3.99
N ALA A 37 7.82 6.43 3.24
CA ALA A 37 8.36 5.08 3.38
C ALA A 37 8.73 4.69 4.84
N PRO A 38 9.43 5.52 5.63
CA PRO A 38 9.71 5.19 7.04
C PRO A 38 8.45 5.01 7.88
N THR A 39 7.39 5.76 7.57
CA THR A 39 6.10 5.63 8.27
C THR A 39 5.42 4.31 7.92
N ILE A 40 5.46 3.92 6.65
CA ILE A 40 4.95 2.61 6.19
C ILE A 40 5.73 1.46 6.83
N ASP A 41 7.05 1.59 6.91
CA ASP A 41 7.91 0.57 7.51
C ASP A 41 7.59 0.40 9.01
N GLN A 42 7.38 1.50 9.74
CA GLN A 42 6.93 1.45 11.14
C GLN A 42 5.55 0.80 11.30
N ILE A 43 4.60 1.09 10.41
CA ILE A 43 3.28 0.44 10.42
C ILE A 43 3.44 -1.06 10.18
N ALA A 44 4.32 -1.47 9.25
CA ALA A 44 4.59 -2.87 8.96
C ALA A 44 5.16 -3.63 10.17
N GLU A 45 5.98 -2.98 10.99
CA GLU A 45 6.51 -3.55 12.23
C GLU A 45 5.45 -3.63 13.33
N GLU A 46 4.70 -2.55 13.56
CA GLU A 46 3.69 -2.48 14.64
C GLU A 46 2.49 -3.40 14.41
N TYR A 47 2.15 -3.64 13.15
CA TYR A 47 1.02 -4.47 12.73
C TYR A 47 1.43 -5.82 12.17
N ASP A 48 2.68 -6.25 12.40
CA ASP A 48 3.16 -7.56 11.95
C ASP A 48 2.24 -8.68 12.48
N GLY A 49 1.86 -9.59 11.58
CA GLY A 49 0.89 -10.66 11.84
C GLY A 49 -0.59 -10.25 11.85
N LYS A 50 -0.91 -8.95 11.92
CA LYS A 50 -2.30 -8.43 11.81
C LYS A 50 -2.61 -7.91 10.42
N VAL A 51 -1.62 -7.26 9.79
CA VAL A 51 -1.75 -6.64 8.47
C VAL A 51 -0.47 -6.92 7.68
N LYS A 52 -0.64 -7.34 6.44
CA LYS A 52 0.47 -7.50 5.50
C LYS A 52 0.76 -6.15 4.84
N VAL A 53 2.02 -5.74 4.76
CA VAL A 53 2.41 -4.50 4.08
C VAL A 53 3.18 -4.84 2.81
N CYS A 54 2.71 -4.26 1.71
CA CYS A 54 3.24 -4.46 0.38
C CYS A 54 3.50 -3.11 -0.29
N LYS A 55 4.46 -3.07 -1.21
CA LYS A 55 4.82 -1.88 -1.99
C LYS A 55 4.65 -2.18 -3.47
N LEU A 56 4.10 -1.25 -4.24
CA LEU A 56 3.92 -1.39 -5.68
C LEU A 56 4.47 -0.15 -6.38
N ASN A 57 5.50 -0.35 -7.21
CA ASN A 57 6.04 0.73 -8.03
C ASN A 57 5.10 0.96 -9.22
N THR A 58 4.47 2.13 -9.30
CA THR A 58 3.51 2.42 -10.37
C THR A 58 4.15 2.61 -11.73
N ASP A 59 5.46 2.89 -11.80
CA ASP A 59 6.18 2.97 -13.07
C ASP A 59 6.34 1.57 -13.70
N ASP A 60 6.59 0.56 -12.87
CA ASP A 60 6.76 -0.83 -13.32
C ASP A 60 5.40 -1.52 -13.53
N GLU A 61 4.42 -1.22 -12.69
CA GLU A 61 3.12 -1.90 -12.62
C GLU A 61 1.95 -0.95 -12.96
N GLN A 62 2.08 -0.27 -14.11
CA GLN A 62 1.12 0.75 -14.57
C GLN A 62 -0.30 0.21 -14.75
N GLU A 63 -0.45 -1.02 -15.27
CA GLU A 63 -1.76 -1.64 -15.49
C GLU A 63 -2.53 -1.82 -14.17
N ILE A 64 -1.83 -2.24 -13.11
CA ILE A 64 -2.43 -2.43 -11.78
C ILE A 64 -2.79 -1.08 -11.17
N ALA A 65 -1.89 -0.10 -11.27
CA ALA A 65 -2.14 1.26 -10.80
C ALA A 65 -3.40 1.86 -11.47
N LEU A 66 -3.55 1.69 -12.79
CA LEU A 66 -4.72 2.13 -13.55
C LEU A 66 -5.99 1.38 -13.14
N GLN A 67 -5.92 0.05 -13.01
CA GLN A 67 -7.06 -0.79 -12.60
C GLN A 67 -7.64 -0.33 -11.25
N TYR A 68 -6.79 0.05 -10.30
CA TYR A 68 -7.22 0.52 -8.99
C TYR A 68 -7.37 2.05 -8.89
N GLY A 69 -7.33 2.77 -10.01
CA GLY A 69 -7.57 4.22 -10.07
C GLY A 69 -6.56 5.04 -9.28
N ILE A 70 -5.28 4.66 -9.33
CA ILE A 70 -4.19 5.38 -8.67
C ILE A 70 -3.80 6.56 -9.55
N MET A 71 -4.37 7.74 -9.25
CA MET A 71 -4.16 8.97 -10.02
C MET A 71 -3.13 9.92 -9.41
N SER A 72 -2.70 9.65 -8.17
CA SER A 72 -1.73 10.49 -7.46
C SER A 72 -0.87 9.65 -6.53
N LEU A 73 0.37 10.09 -6.31
CA LEU A 73 1.32 9.45 -5.42
C LEU A 73 1.72 10.42 -4.28
N PRO A 74 2.01 9.90 -3.07
CA PRO A 74 1.79 8.51 -2.66
C PRO A 74 0.29 8.21 -2.48
N THR A 75 -0.11 6.97 -2.74
CA THR A 75 -1.44 6.45 -2.38
C THR A 75 -1.24 5.17 -1.59
N VAL A 76 -1.95 5.03 -0.48
CA VAL A 76 -1.97 3.77 0.30
C VAL A 76 -3.37 3.22 0.27
N ALA A 77 -3.54 1.96 -0.08
CA ALA A 77 -4.85 1.30 -0.07
C ALA A 77 -4.84 0.08 0.86
N LYS A 78 -5.89 -0.07 1.65
CA LYS A 78 -6.17 -1.28 2.43
C LYS A 78 -7.10 -2.19 1.64
N PHE A 79 -6.65 -3.41 1.43
CA PHE A 79 -7.39 -4.52 0.85
C PHE A 79 -7.83 -5.49 1.93
N GLU A 80 -9.08 -5.92 1.88
CA GLU A 80 -9.61 -7.01 2.71
C GLU A 80 -10.54 -7.86 1.83
N ASN A 81 -10.33 -9.18 1.81
CA ASN A 81 -11.07 -10.12 0.96
C ASN A 81 -11.06 -9.74 -0.53
N GLY A 82 -9.90 -9.28 -1.04
CA GLY A 82 -9.73 -8.88 -2.44
C GLY A 82 -10.34 -7.54 -2.84
N GLU A 83 -10.94 -6.79 -1.89
CA GLU A 83 -11.57 -5.50 -2.17
C GLU A 83 -10.88 -4.36 -1.42
N ILE A 84 -10.85 -3.17 -2.02
CA ILE A 84 -10.39 -1.96 -1.33
C ILE A 84 -11.43 -1.55 -0.29
N LYS A 85 -11.03 -1.52 0.98
CA LYS A 85 -11.86 -1.04 2.10
C LYS A 85 -11.53 0.38 2.52
N ALA A 86 -10.29 0.80 2.32
CA ALA A 86 -9.86 2.17 2.60
C ALA A 86 -8.74 2.59 1.64
N LYS A 87 -8.63 3.89 1.39
CA LYS A 87 -7.57 4.47 0.58
C LYS A 87 -7.24 5.87 1.09
N THR A 88 -5.96 6.20 1.13
CA THR A 88 -5.46 7.55 1.43
C THR A 88 -4.70 8.09 0.24
N MET A 89 -4.81 9.39 -0.01
CA MET A 89 -4.05 10.08 -1.06
C MET A 89 -3.17 11.15 -0.43
N GLY A 90 -1.90 11.19 -0.83
CA GLY A 90 -0.91 12.14 -0.34
C GLY A 90 -0.13 11.64 0.88
N ALA A 91 0.95 12.35 1.20
CA ALA A 91 1.77 12.07 2.36
C ALA A 91 1.08 12.59 3.63
N LEU A 92 0.53 11.68 4.42
CA LEU A 92 -0.13 11.98 5.69
C LEU A 92 0.74 11.59 6.88
N PRO A 93 0.59 12.26 8.05
CA PRO A 93 1.20 11.79 9.29
C PRO A 93 0.71 10.38 9.65
N LYS A 94 1.55 9.59 10.33
CA LYS A 94 1.25 8.22 10.75
C LYS A 94 -0.13 8.03 11.39
N ALA A 95 -0.48 8.88 12.36
CA ALA A 95 -1.76 8.80 13.05
C ALA A 95 -2.96 8.98 12.10
N ALA A 96 -2.83 9.83 11.08
CA ALA A 96 -3.86 10.03 10.09
C ALA A 96 -3.96 8.83 9.12
N LEU A 97 -2.83 8.21 8.75
CA LEU A 97 -2.83 6.97 7.96
C LEU A 97 -3.56 5.85 8.72
N ILE A 98 -3.20 5.62 9.98
CA ILE A 98 -3.83 4.59 10.83
C ILE A 98 -5.34 4.82 10.91
N ALA A 99 -5.75 6.05 11.22
CA ALA A 99 -7.16 6.40 11.33
C ALA A 99 -7.93 6.21 10.00
N GLN A 100 -7.39 6.65 8.88
CA GLN A 100 -8.07 6.55 7.58
C GLN A 100 -8.07 5.12 7.01
N LEU A 101 -7.01 4.35 7.28
CA LEU A 101 -6.90 2.96 6.84
C LEU A 101 -7.64 2.00 7.78
N GLY A 102 -8.13 2.47 8.92
CA GLY A 102 -8.84 1.65 9.90
C GLY A 102 -7.93 0.53 10.44
N LEU A 103 -6.72 0.93 10.82
CA LEU A 103 -5.72 0.11 11.52
C LEU A 103 -5.85 0.31 13.03
#